data_AF-A0AAV9UHE5-F1
#
_entry.id   AF-A0AAV9UHE5-F1
#
_cell.length_a   1.000
_cell.length_b   1.000
_cell.length_c   1.000
_cell.angle_alpha   90.00
_cell.angle_beta   90.00
_cell.angle_gamma   90.00
#
_symmetry.space_group_name_H-M   'P 1'
#
loop_
_entity.id
_entity.type
_entity.pdbx_description
1 polymer ?
#
loop_
_entity_poly.entity_id
_entity_poly.type
_entity_poly.pdbx_seq_one_letter_code
_entity_poly.pdbx_strand_id
1 'polypeptide(L)'
;MGLWQSSWAIWFSKPPAPGQQSPSAQSLSPSPPLATDPLPTPKAAEPEPQSPQIIDHRDPQFTPFQRARKQLTLYFGGTAFLLLTIAVARRSTRRRYLATIPKYYTPNTRASELNFNSGFDAFEALNIASLGVFSVGMMTVGAGMYLADVVNVQEMRTLLRSRYGLEGAKSETDVEEEMEEWIASVLARKDRREAERAAAAANSTAAGR
;
A
#
# COMPACT_ATOMS: atom_id res chain seq x y z
N MET A 1 16.11 11.80 35.32
CA MET A 1 14.73 12.01 34.84
C MET A 1 14.61 11.41 33.44
N GLY A 2 13.80 10.35 33.30
CA GLY A 2 13.15 9.93 32.05
C GLY A 2 13.97 9.28 30.94
N LEU A 3 14.32 8.00 31.09
CA LEU A 3 14.62 7.12 29.95
C LEU A 3 13.28 6.77 29.27
N TRP A 4 13.05 7.31 28.08
CA TRP A 4 11.91 6.92 27.23
C TRP A 4 12.25 5.59 26.56
N GLN A 5 11.71 4.49 27.09
CA GLN A 5 11.74 3.20 26.41
C GLN A 5 10.61 3.11 25.38
N SER A 6 11.02 2.96 24.13
CA SER A 6 10.23 2.75 22.93
C SER A 6 9.57 1.36 22.95
N SER A 7 8.25 1.30 23.19
CA SER A 7 7.47 0.07 23.11
C SER A 7 6.71 0.00 21.78
N TRP A 8 7.33 -0.57 20.74
CA TRP A 8 6.69 -0.88 19.44
C TRP A 8 6.49 -2.40 19.22
N ALA A 9 6.61 -3.22 20.27
CA ALA A 9 6.77 -4.67 20.15
C ALA A 9 5.56 -5.50 20.64
N ILE A 10 4.31 -5.09 20.34
CA ILE A 10 3.11 -5.85 20.81
C ILE A 10 2.16 -6.30 19.70
N TRP A 11 2.56 -6.27 18.42
CA TRP A 11 1.67 -6.67 17.31
C TRP A 11 2.13 -7.90 16.50
N PHE A 12 3.18 -8.60 16.93
CA PHE A 12 3.59 -9.86 16.32
C PHE A 12 3.94 -10.89 17.38
N SER A 13 3.04 -11.84 17.62
CA SER A 13 3.36 -13.22 18.03
C SER A 13 2.11 -14.11 17.96
N LYS A 14 2.18 -15.14 17.11
CA LYS A 14 1.39 -16.36 17.26
C LYS A 14 2.34 -17.56 17.17
N PRO A 15 2.25 -18.50 18.13
CA PRO A 15 2.68 -19.87 17.88
C PRO A 15 1.53 -20.88 18.10
N PRO A 16 1.43 -21.96 17.30
CA PRO A 16 0.55 -23.10 17.55
C PRO A 16 1.22 -24.12 18.48
N ALA A 17 0.43 -24.80 19.30
CA ALA A 17 0.88 -25.89 20.18
C ALA A 17 0.49 -27.29 19.62
N PRO A 18 1.22 -28.36 19.99
CA PRO A 18 1.14 -29.70 19.40
C PRO A 18 0.35 -30.71 20.26
N GLY A 19 -0.12 -31.79 19.64
CA GLY A 19 -0.62 -32.99 20.35
C GLY A 19 -1.19 -34.01 19.36
N GLN A 20 -0.51 -35.15 19.17
CA GLN A 20 -0.95 -36.52 19.58
C GLN A 20 -2.04 -37.11 18.65
N GLN A 21 -2.00 -38.35 18.16
CA GLN A 21 -1.22 -39.56 18.45
C GLN A 21 -1.54 -40.59 17.35
N SER A 22 -0.57 -41.44 16.98
CA SER A 22 -0.82 -42.75 16.35
C SER A 22 -1.20 -43.79 17.42
N PRO A 23 -1.93 -44.85 17.03
CA PRO A 23 -1.34 -46.20 17.11
C PRO A 23 -1.67 -47.07 15.87
N SER A 24 -0.69 -47.81 15.33
CA SER A 24 -0.56 -49.30 15.41
C SER A 24 -1.67 -50.09 14.68
N ALA A 25 -1.47 -51.19 13.96
CA ALA A 25 -0.35 -51.94 13.39
C ALA A 25 -1.00 -53.12 12.61
N GLN A 26 -0.27 -53.71 11.65
CA GLN A 26 -0.51 -55.04 11.04
C GLN A 26 -1.71 -55.10 10.04
N SER A 27 -1.68 -55.81 8.90
CA SER A 27 -1.07 -57.11 8.62
C SER A 27 -0.95 -57.39 7.10
N LEU A 28 0.20 -57.95 6.71
CA LEU A 28 0.47 -59.02 5.73
C LEU A 28 -0.46 -59.25 4.51
N SER A 29 0.14 -59.26 3.32
CA SER A 29 -0.33 -59.97 2.10
C SER A 29 -0.55 -61.47 2.35
N PRO A 30 -1.36 -62.13 1.51
CA PRO A 30 -0.78 -62.90 0.40
C PRO A 30 -1.57 -62.83 -0.93
N SER A 31 -0.90 -63.22 -2.02
CA SER A 31 -1.33 -63.19 -3.43
C SER A 31 -2.15 -64.45 -3.86
N PRO A 32 -2.36 -64.71 -5.17
CA PRO A 32 -3.61 -64.71 -5.95
C PRO A 32 -4.22 -66.14 -6.19
N PRO A 33 -5.31 -66.33 -6.99
CA PRO A 33 -5.08 -66.67 -8.41
C PRO A 33 -6.22 -66.32 -9.42
N LEU A 34 -5.82 -66.39 -10.70
CA LEU A 34 -6.60 -66.84 -11.88
C LEU A 34 -7.73 -65.96 -12.49
N ALA A 35 -7.36 -65.38 -13.64
CA ALA A 35 -8.08 -65.35 -14.92
C ALA A 35 -9.54 -64.84 -14.97
N THR A 36 -9.76 -63.79 -15.77
CA THR A 36 -10.50 -63.82 -17.05
C THR A 36 -10.73 -62.37 -17.52
N ASP A 37 -10.14 -61.98 -18.65
CA ASP A 37 -10.58 -60.83 -19.46
C ASP A 37 -11.91 -61.19 -20.15
N PRO A 38 -12.90 -60.27 -20.25
CA PRO A 38 -12.91 -59.38 -21.43
C PRO A 38 -13.57 -57.98 -21.25
N LEU A 39 -12.92 -56.95 -21.82
CA LEU A 39 -13.43 -55.75 -22.55
C LEU A 39 -14.57 -54.84 -21.95
N PRO A 40 -14.79 -53.61 -22.47
CA PRO A 40 -14.59 -52.34 -21.78
C PRO A 40 -15.90 -51.73 -21.26
N THR A 41 -15.94 -51.30 -20.00
CA THR A 41 -17.02 -50.42 -19.50
C THR A 41 -16.45 -49.02 -19.31
N PRO A 42 -17.11 -47.95 -19.80
CA PRO A 42 -16.59 -46.60 -19.70
C PRO A 42 -16.65 -46.16 -18.23
N LYS A 43 -15.49 -46.15 -17.58
CA LYS A 43 -15.34 -45.61 -16.24
C LYS A 43 -15.61 -44.11 -16.32
N ALA A 44 -16.75 -43.71 -15.78
CA ALA A 44 -17.11 -42.32 -15.54
C ALA A 44 -15.91 -41.60 -14.92
N ALA A 45 -15.52 -40.50 -15.54
CA ALA A 45 -14.46 -39.62 -15.04
C ALA A 45 -14.89 -39.08 -13.68
N GLU A 46 -14.22 -39.56 -12.64
CA GLU A 46 -14.19 -38.94 -11.33
C GLU A 46 -13.48 -37.59 -11.47
N PRO A 47 -14.07 -36.47 -11.03
CA PRO A 47 -13.44 -35.17 -11.16
C PRO A 47 -12.19 -35.13 -10.27
N GLU A 48 -11.02 -35.01 -10.91
CA GLU A 48 -9.78 -34.75 -10.18
C GLU A 48 -9.94 -33.49 -9.31
N PRO A 49 -9.40 -33.48 -8.08
CA PRO A 49 -9.32 -32.28 -7.27
C PRO A 49 -8.48 -31.24 -8.03
N GLN A 50 -9.15 -30.19 -8.50
CA GLN A 50 -8.51 -29.00 -9.06
C GLN A 50 -7.46 -28.49 -8.06
N SER A 51 -6.19 -28.71 -8.39
CA SER A 51 -5.10 -27.99 -7.78
C SER A 51 -5.36 -26.48 -7.98
N PRO A 52 -5.10 -25.61 -6.99
CA PRO A 52 -5.28 -24.18 -7.16
C PRO A 52 -4.44 -23.73 -8.35
N GLN A 53 -5.12 -23.34 -9.44
CA GLN A 53 -4.50 -22.80 -10.64
C GLN A 53 -3.86 -21.47 -10.23
N ILE A 54 -2.54 -21.48 -10.01
CA ILE A 54 -1.77 -20.24 -9.91
C ILE A 54 -1.71 -19.72 -11.34
N ILE A 55 -2.65 -18.84 -11.69
CA ILE A 55 -2.62 -18.15 -12.99
C ILE A 55 -1.37 -17.28 -12.97
N ASP A 56 -0.37 -17.68 -13.77
CA ASP A 56 0.85 -16.91 -13.94
C ASP A 56 0.54 -15.70 -14.83
N HIS A 57 0.33 -14.55 -14.21
CA HIS A 57 0.01 -13.28 -14.90
C HIS A 57 1.22 -12.65 -15.59
N ARG A 58 2.37 -13.35 -15.62
CA ARG A 58 3.63 -12.83 -16.13
C ARG A 58 3.74 -12.95 -17.64
N ASP A 59 4.17 -11.86 -18.25
CA ASP A 59 4.57 -11.81 -19.65
C ASP A 59 5.95 -12.49 -19.82
N PRO A 60 6.05 -13.60 -20.60
CA PRO A 60 7.26 -14.40 -20.74
C PRO A 60 8.37 -13.72 -21.55
N GLN A 61 8.08 -12.55 -22.15
CA GLN A 61 9.04 -11.83 -22.99
C GLN A 61 10.22 -11.22 -22.23
N PHE A 62 10.10 -11.02 -20.92
CA PHE A 62 11.15 -10.39 -20.11
C PHE A 62 11.92 -11.39 -19.27
N THR A 63 13.25 -11.33 -19.34
CA THR A 63 14.08 -12.06 -18.39
C THR A 63 13.89 -11.50 -16.97
N PRO A 64 14.10 -12.29 -15.90
CA PRO A 64 13.90 -11.84 -14.51
C PRO A 64 14.67 -10.55 -14.18
N PHE A 65 15.88 -10.43 -14.71
CA PHE A 65 16.72 -9.25 -14.51
C PHE A 65 16.21 -8.01 -15.26
N GLN A 66 15.72 -8.17 -16.49
CA GLN A 66 15.14 -7.05 -17.25
C GLN A 66 13.85 -6.54 -16.61
N ARG A 67 13.04 -7.46 -16.09
CA ARG A 67 11.81 -7.18 -15.33
C ARG A 67 12.09 -6.37 -14.07
N ALA A 68 12.99 -6.84 -13.21
CA ALA A 68 13.37 -6.14 -11.98
C ALA A 68 13.91 -4.72 -12.25
N ARG A 69 14.71 -4.54 -13.32
CA ARG A 69 15.21 -3.21 -13.70
C ARG A 69 14.07 -2.27 -14.07
N LYS A 70 13.10 -2.71 -14.88
CA LYS A 70 11.95 -1.90 -15.29
C LYS A 70 11.03 -1.55 -14.12
N GLN A 71 10.80 -2.48 -13.20
CA GLN A 71 9.98 -2.27 -12.01
C GLN A 71 10.63 -1.26 -11.05
N LEU A 72 11.95 -1.35 -10.88
CA LEU A 72 12.68 -0.53 -9.92
C LEU A 72 13.11 0.83 -10.46
N THR A 73 13.01 1.12 -11.77
CA THR A 73 13.41 2.45 -12.30
C THR A 73 12.63 3.58 -11.66
N LEU A 74 11.31 3.43 -11.49
CA LEU A 74 10.46 4.46 -10.89
C LEU A 74 10.75 4.62 -9.39
N TYR A 75 11.02 3.51 -8.70
CA TYR A 75 11.45 3.53 -7.31
C TYR A 75 12.79 4.28 -7.16
N PHE A 76 13.79 3.92 -7.97
CA PHE A 76 15.09 4.59 -7.94
C PHE A 76 14.99 6.06 -8.36
N GLY A 77 14.16 6.39 -9.36
CA GLY A 77 13.84 7.76 -9.73
C GLY A 77 13.27 8.57 -8.55
N GLY A 78 12.29 7.98 -7.85
CA GLY A 78 11.72 8.55 -6.63
C GLY A 78 12.77 8.76 -5.54
N THR A 79 13.59 7.75 -5.22
CA THR A 79 14.64 7.84 -4.20
C THR A 79 15.73 8.85 -4.55
N ALA A 80 16.18 8.90 -5.80
CA ALA A 80 17.17 9.86 -6.26
C ALA A 80 16.63 11.29 -6.15
N PHE A 81 15.37 11.48 -6.55
CA PHE A 81 14.68 12.75 -6.39
C PHE A 81 14.52 13.13 -4.91
N LEU A 82 14.17 12.18 -4.04
CA LEU A 82 14.08 12.39 -2.58
C LEU A 82 15.40 12.90 -2.01
N LEU A 83 16.50 12.21 -2.36
CA LEU A 83 17.83 12.55 -1.87
C LEU A 83 18.25 13.94 -2.35
N LEU A 84 17.94 14.27 -3.60
CA LEU A 84 18.18 15.61 -4.14
C LEU A 84 17.39 16.67 -3.37
N THR A 85 16.08 16.45 -3.14
CA THR A 85 15.22 17.35 -2.36
C THR A 85 15.76 17.52 -0.93
N ILE A 86 16.14 16.44 -0.26
CA ILE A 86 16.71 16.47 1.09
C ILE A 86 18.05 17.20 1.09
N ALA A 87 18.91 17.00 0.08
CA ALA A 87 20.21 17.68 -0.01
C ALA A 87 20.04 19.20 -0.15
N VAL A 88 19.07 19.64 -0.97
CA VAL A 88 18.73 21.05 -1.13
C VAL A 88 18.19 21.64 0.18
N ALA A 89 17.24 20.96 0.82
CA ALA A 89 16.69 21.38 2.12
C ALA A 89 17.78 21.47 3.19
N ARG A 90 18.65 20.45 3.29
CA ARG A 90 19.75 20.44 4.26
C ARG A 90 20.72 21.59 4.01
N ARG A 91 21.01 21.91 2.75
CA ARG A 91 21.89 23.04 2.39
C ARG A 91 21.28 24.38 2.79
N SER A 92 19.98 24.60 2.57
CA SER A 92 19.32 25.86 2.90
C SER A 92 19.12 26.02 4.40
N THR A 93 18.63 25.00 5.09
CA THR A 93 18.45 25.02 6.55
C THR A 93 19.78 25.16 7.27
N ARG A 94 20.86 24.50 6.82
CA ARG A 94 22.19 24.63 7.44
C ARG A 94 22.73 26.06 7.39
N ARG A 95 22.52 26.79 6.30
CA ARG A 95 22.93 28.20 6.20
C ARG A 95 22.20 29.07 7.22
N ARG A 96 20.89 28.84 7.39
CA ARG A 96 20.07 29.55 8.39
C ARG A 96 20.47 29.18 9.81
N TYR A 97 20.64 27.89 10.08
CA TYR A 97 21.08 27.40 11.38
C TYR A 97 22.40 28.03 11.82
N LEU A 98 23.39 28.12 10.92
CA LEU A 98 24.66 28.78 11.20
C LEU A 98 24.52 30.30 11.43
N ALA A 99 23.55 30.95 10.79
CA ALA A 99 23.25 32.37 11.02
C ALA A 99 22.52 32.62 12.35
N THR A 100 21.81 31.62 12.88
CA THR A 100 21.09 31.70 14.17
C THR A 100 21.99 31.40 15.37
N ILE A 101 23.16 30.77 15.19
CA ILE A 101 24.10 30.51 16.29
C ILE A 101 24.74 31.85 16.72
N PRO A 102 24.46 32.37 17.94
CA PRO A 102 25.06 33.60 18.41
C PRO A 102 26.54 33.39 18.74
N LYS A 103 27.37 34.39 18.48
CA LYS A 103 28.76 34.39 18.97
C LYS A 103 28.76 34.65 20.49
N TYR A 104 29.79 34.18 21.19
CA TYR A 104 29.94 34.47 22.62
C TYR A 104 29.94 35.99 22.86
N TYR A 105 29.17 36.43 23.86
CA TYR A 105 28.99 37.84 24.27
C TYR A 105 28.25 38.75 23.27
N THR A 106 27.36 38.20 22.43
CA THR A 106 26.47 39.02 21.60
C THR A 106 25.20 39.40 22.38
N PRO A 107 24.82 40.68 22.49
CA PRO A 107 23.56 41.07 23.14
C PRO A 107 22.35 40.59 22.32
N ASN A 108 21.35 40.03 23.00
CA ASN A 108 20.10 39.49 22.41
C ASN A 108 19.18 40.57 21.78
N THR A 109 19.57 41.84 21.87
CA THR A 109 18.77 42.98 21.38
C THR A 109 18.63 43.04 19.86
N ARG A 110 19.45 42.29 19.09
CA ARG A 110 19.42 42.28 17.61
C ARG A 110 18.69 41.08 16.99
N ALA A 111 17.91 40.31 17.76
CA ALA A 111 17.15 39.18 17.23
C ALA A 111 16.21 39.56 16.07
N SER A 112 15.76 40.82 16.00
CA SER A 112 14.94 41.37 14.92
C SER A 112 15.71 41.68 13.63
N GLU A 113 17.05 41.66 13.63
CA GLU A 113 17.85 41.96 12.44
C GLU A 113 18.03 40.76 11.50
N LEU A 114 17.69 39.56 11.96
CA LEU A 114 17.53 38.38 11.14
C LEU A 114 16.27 38.55 10.28
N ASN A 115 16.37 39.42 9.28
CA ASN A 115 15.34 39.70 8.27
C ASN A 115 15.22 38.49 7.34
N PHE A 116 14.59 37.41 7.82
CA PHE A 116 14.14 36.33 6.96
C PHE A 116 12.86 36.82 6.25
N ASN A 117 12.89 36.86 4.92
CA ASN A 117 11.69 37.13 4.14
C ASN A 117 10.71 35.95 4.30
N SER A 118 9.70 36.13 5.14
CA SER A 118 8.75 35.09 5.54
C SER A 118 7.98 34.48 4.36
N GLY A 119 7.69 35.27 3.32
CA GLY A 119 6.99 34.79 2.13
C GLY A 119 7.83 33.83 1.29
N PHE A 120 9.11 34.16 1.09
CA PHE A 120 10.03 33.29 0.36
C PHE A 120 10.35 32.02 1.15
N ASP A 121 10.43 32.13 2.48
CA ASP A 121 10.63 30.98 3.37
C ASP A 121 9.45 30.00 3.34
N ALA A 122 8.22 30.53 3.36
CA ALA A 122 7.02 29.70 3.21
C ALA A 122 6.94 29.00 1.84
N PHE A 123 7.32 29.68 0.75
CA PHE A 123 7.36 29.08 -0.58
C PHE A 123 8.43 27.98 -0.69
N GLU A 124 9.59 28.18 -0.06
CA GLU A 124 10.63 27.16 0.04
C GLU A 124 10.13 25.95 0.82
N ALA A 125 9.46 26.16 1.96
CA ALA A 125 8.87 25.09 2.75
C ALA A 125 7.78 24.33 1.98
N LEU A 126 6.91 25.04 1.24
CA LEU A 126 5.87 24.44 0.40
C LEU A 126 6.47 23.56 -0.70
N ASN A 127 7.50 24.03 -1.38
CA ASN A 127 8.16 23.25 -2.43
C ASN A 127 8.92 22.04 -1.85
N ILE A 128 9.59 22.19 -0.71
CA ILE A 128 10.24 21.05 -0.05
C ILE A 128 9.19 19.98 0.33
N ALA A 129 8.05 20.41 0.86
CA ALA A 129 6.96 19.51 1.23
C ALA A 129 6.33 18.82 0.00
N SER A 130 6.00 19.58 -1.05
CA SER A 130 5.34 19.03 -2.23
C SER A 130 6.27 18.10 -3.02
N LEU A 131 7.54 18.49 -3.21
CA LEU A 131 8.54 17.65 -3.89
C LEU A 131 8.85 16.40 -3.06
N GLY A 132 8.85 16.50 -1.72
CA GLY A 132 8.99 15.36 -0.82
C GLY A 132 7.82 14.38 -0.93
N VAL A 133 6.59 14.85 -0.86
CA VAL A 133 5.38 14.02 -1.03
C VAL A 133 5.33 13.41 -2.43
N PHE A 134 5.65 14.18 -3.45
CA PHE A 134 5.70 13.70 -4.84
C PHE A 134 6.72 12.57 -5.00
N SER A 135 7.92 12.73 -4.43
CA SER A 135 8.95 11.72 -4.40
C SER A 135 8.49 10.43 -3.70
N VAL A 136 7.89 10.55 -2.51
CA VAL A 136 7.33 9.42 -1.76
C VAL A 136 6.23 8.73 -2.58
N GLY A 137 5.42 9.50 -3.32
CA GLY A 137 4.43 8.98 -4.26
C GLY A 137 5.08 8.12 -5.34
N MET A 138 6.08 8.63 -6.06
CA MET A 138 6.83 7.85 -7.06
C MET A 138 7.45 6.59 -6.47
N MET A 139 8.05 6.71 -5.28
CA MET A 139 8.70 5.60 -4.59
C MET A 139 7.68 4.53 -4.16
N THR A 140 6.51 4.93 -3.68
CA THR A 140 5.42 4.01 -3.29
C THR A 140 4.86 3.30 -4.51
N VAL A 141 4.62 4.01 -5.61
CA VAL A 141 4.15 3.40 -6.87
C VAL A 141 5.20 2.43 -7.42
N GLY A 142 6.48 2.82 -7.45
CA GLY A 142 7.56 1.95 -7.90
C GLY A 142 7.75 0.71 -7.03
N ALA A 143 7.67 0.86 -5.70
CA ALA A 143 7.72 -0.25 -4.76
C ALA A 143 6.51 -1.18 -4.92
N GLY A 144 5.31 -0.62 -5.09
CA GLY A 144 4.10 -1.40 -5.36
C GLY A 144 4.21 -2.22 -6.63
N MET A 145 4.80 -1.65 -7.68
CA MET A 145 5.03 -2.33 -8.96
C MET A 145 6.02 -3.49 -8.83
N TYR A 146 7.07 -3.33 -8.02
CA TYR A 146 8.00 -4.40 -7.69
C TYR A 146 7.37 -5.51 -6.84
N LEU A 147 6.62 -5.16 -5.79
CA LEU A 147 5.97 -6.13 -4.89
C LEU A 147 4.84 -6.91 -5.57
N ALA A 148 4.10 -6.27 -6.47
CA ALA A 148 3.08 -6.92 -7.28
C ALA A 148 3.68 -7.75 -8.42
N ASP A 149 4.99 -7.65 -8.66
CA ASP A 149 5.72 -8.26 -9.77
C ASP A 149 5.14 -7.91 -11.17
N VAL A 150 4.65 -6.68 -11.31
CA VAL A 150 3.98 -6.16 -12.51
C VAL A 150 4.93 -5.26 -13.30
N VAL A 151 5.01 -5.43 -14.61
CA VAL A 151 5.78 -4.57 -15.53
C VAL A 151 4.86 -3.74 -16.41
N ASN A 152 3.75 -4.33 -16.87
CA ASN A 152 2.85 -3.74 -17.84
C ASN A 152 1.44 -3.52 -17.26
N VAL A 153 0.68 -2.62 -17.88
CA VAL A 153 -0.72 -2.33 -17.49
C VAL A 153 -1.62 -3.57 -17.67
N GLN A 154 -1.31 -4.41 -18.66
CA GLN A 154 -2.00 -5.66 -18.94
C GLN A 154 -1.84 -6.65 -17.77
N GLU A 155 -0.61 -6.85 -17.29
CA GLU A 155 -0.35 -7.71 -16.12
C GLU A 155 -1.01 -7.16 -14.86
N MET A 156 -0.99 -5.83 -14.67
CA MET A 156 -1.73 -5.19 -13.58
C MET A 156 -3.22 -5.54 -13.66
N ARG A 157 -3.82 -5.42 -14.85
CA ARG A 157 -5.25 -5.68 -15.07
C ARG A 157 -5.58 -7.15 -14.83
N THR A 158 -4.77 -8.08 -15.33
CA THR A 158 -5.00 -9.53 -15.12
C THR A 158 -4.82 -9.90 -13.65
N LEU A 159 -3.78 -9.35 -12.99
CA LEU A 159 -3.59 -9.50 -11.55
C LEU A 159 -4.77 -8.95 -10.75
N LEU A 160 -5.27 -7.76 -11.09
CA LEU A 160 -6.42 -7.15 -10.43
C LEU A 160 -7.66 -8.03 -10.64
N ARG A 161 -7.91 -8.45 -11.88
CA ARG A 161 -9.05 -9.29 -12.23
C ARG A 161 -9.02 -10.62 -11.46
N SER A 162 -7.85 -11.24 -11.38
CA SER A 162 -7.63 -12.47 -10.63
C SER A 162 -7.78 -12.26 -9.12
N ARG A 163 -7.23 -11.18 -8.56
CA ARG A 163 -7.32 -10.85 -7.13
C ARG A 163 -8.76 -10.60 -6.66
N TYR A 164 -9.57 -9.99 -7.51
CA TYR A 164 -10.98 -9.69 -7.22
C TYR A 164 -11.95 -10.79 -7.68
N GLY A 165 -11.46 -11.95 -8.15
CA GLY A 165 -12.34 -13.03 -8.63
C GLY A 165 -13.20 -12.64 -9.84
N LEU A 166 -12.77 -11.61 -10.58
CA LEU A 166 -13.45 -11.05 -11.75
C LEU A 166 -13.16 -11.84 -13.04
N GLU A 167 -12.56 -13.02 -12.92
CA GLU A 167 -12.52 -14.01 -13.99
C GLU A 167 -13.93 -14.57 -14.20
N GLY A 168 -14.75 -13.81 -14.93
CA GLY A 168 -16.03 -14.30 -15.42
C GLY A 168 -17.14 -13.26 -15.50
N ALA A 169 -17.42 -12.48 -14.44
CA ALA A 169 -18.64 -11.67 -14.43
C ALA A 169 -18.69 -10.59 -13.33
N LYS A 170 -18.10 -9.43 -13.59
CA LYS A 170 -18.77 -8.17 -13.25
C LYS A 170 -18.67 -7.29 -14.49
N SER A 171 -19.81 -7.05 -15.13
CA SER A 171 -19.89 -6.14 -16.27
C SER A 171 -19.53 -4.73 -15.81
N GLU A 172 -19.07 -3.88 -16.72
CA GLU A 172 -18.78 -2.46 -16.43
C GLU A 172 -19.95 -1.75 -15.70
N THR A 173 -21.19 -2.23 -15.92
CA THR A 173 -22.42 -1.80 -15.26
C THR A 173 -22.42 -2.00 -13.73
N ASP A 174 -21.91 -3.12 -13.22
CA ASP A 174 -21.90 -3.40 -11.76
C ASP A 174 -20.90 -2.49 -11.04
N VAL A 175 -19.78 -2.17 -11.71
CA VAL A 175 -18.80 -1.20 -11.21
C VAL A 175 -19.36 0.22 -11.24
N GLU A 176 -20.16 0.56 -12.25
CA GLU A 176 -20.81 1.85 -12.39
C GLU A 176 -21.90 2.05 -11.32
N GLU A 177 -22.70 1.02 -11.02
CA GLU A 177 -23.71 1.06 -9.96
C GLU A 177 -23.08 1.18 -8.56
N GLU A 178 -22.03 0.41 -8.26
CA GLU A 178 -21.28 0.56 -7.00
C GLU A 178 -20.65 1.96 -6.86
N MET A 179 -20.20 2.55 -7.98
CA MET A 179 -19.66 3.91 -8.00
C MET A 179 -20.75 4.96 -7.78
N GLU A 180 -21.92 4.81 -8.39
CA GLU A 180 -23.07 5.69 -8.19
C GLU A 180 -23.56 5.66 -6.74
N GLU A 181 -23.69 4.47 -6.15
CA GLU A 181 -24.11 4.32 -4.75
C GLU A 181 -23.09 4.96 -3.80
N TRP A 182 -21.79 4.77 -4.08
CA TRP A 182 -20.74 5.42 -3.31
C TRP A 182 -20.81 6.95 -3.41
N ILE A 183 -20.93 7.51 -4.62
CA ILE A 183 -21.05 8.96 -4.84
C ILE A 183 -22.28 9.51 -4.10
N ALA A 184 -23.42 8.84 -4.25
CA ALA A 184 -24.66 9.20 -3.57
C ALA A 184 -24.49 9.20 -2.04
N SER A 185 -23.80 8.21 -1.48
CA SER A 185 -23.52 8.15 -0.04
C SER A 185 -22.66 9.31 0.47
N VAL A 186 -21.71 9.78 -0.34
CA VAL A 186 -20.82 10.90 -0.02
C VAL A 186 -21.58 12.22 -0.08
N LEU A 187 -22.42 12.41 -1.10
CA LEU A 187 -23.30 13.58 -1.25
C LEU A 187 -24.32 13.65 -0.11
N ALA A 188 -25.01 12.54 0.17
CA ALA A 188 -25.97 12.47 1.27
C ALA A 188 -25.31 12.78 2.63
N ARG A 189 -24.07 12.31 2.85
CA ARG A 189 -23.30 12.62 4.06
C ARG A 189 -22.92 14.12 4.14
N LYS A 190 -22.64 14.77 3.01
CA LYS A 190 -22.36 16.22 2.95
C LYS A 190 -23.62 17.01 3.25
N ASP A 191 -24.73 16.70 2.60
CA ASP A 191 -26.01 17.41 2.77
C ASP A 191 -26.52 17.31 4.21
N ARG A 192 -26.42 16.13 4.83
CA ARG A 192 -26.76 15.95 6.25
C ARG A 192 -25.91 16.82 7.17
N ARG A 193 -24.59 16.92 6.93
CA ARG A 193 -23.69 17.79 7.71
C ARG A 193 -24.01 19.27 7.53
N GLU A 194 -24.44 19.69 6.34
CA GLU A 194 -24.84 21.07 6.09
C GLU A 194 -26.19 21.39 6.76
N ALA A 195 -27.14 20.44 6.73
CA ALA A 195 -28.40 20.56 7.46
C ALA A 195 -28.20 20.64 8.99
N GLU A 196 -27.32 19.80 9.56
CA GLU A 196 -26.95 19.84 10.98
C GLU A 196 -26.30 21.18 11.36
N ARG A 197 -25.42 21.72 10.51
CA ARG A 197 -24.80 23.04 10.72
C ARG A 197 -25.81 24.18 10.63
N ALA A 198 -26.75 24.12 9.70
CA ALA A 198 -27.82 25.11 9.57
C ALA A 198 -28.76 25.08 10.78
N ALA A 199 -29.14 23.90 11.25
CA ALA A 199 -29.95 23.73 12.46
C ALA A 199 -29.22 24.21 13.72
N ALA A 200 -27.92 23.93 13.85
CA ALA A 200 -27.09 24.43 14.95
C ALA A 200 -26.97 25.97 14.94
N ALA A 201 -26.83 26.58 13.76
CA ALA A 201 -26.78 28.03 13.59
C ALA A 201 -28.13 28.71 13.90
N ALA A 202 -29.25 28.07 13.57
CA ALA A 202 -30.58 28.55 13.92
C ALA A 202 -30.82 28.51 15.43
N ASN A 203 -30.43 27.42 16.09
CA ASN A 203 -30.57 27.26 17.54
C ASN A 203 -29.67 28.20 18.34
N SER A 204 -28.45 28.49 17.88
CA SER A 204 -27.57 29.46 18.55
C SER A 204 -28.06 30.91 18.40
N THR A 205 -28.74 31.23 17.29
CA THR A 205 -29.35 32.55 17.06
C THR A 205 -30.57 32.77 17.94
N ALA A 206 -31.33 31.71 18.26
CA ALA A 206 -32.49 31.77 19.14
C ALA A 206 -32.14 31.87 20.64
N ALA A 207 -30.99 31.32 21.07
CA ALA A 207 -30.56 31.34 22.47
C ALA A 207 -29.83 32.64 22.90
N GLY A 208 -29.49 33.52 21.94
CA GLY A 208 -28.78 34.78 22.19
C GLY A 208 -29.66 36.04 22.21
N ARG A 209 -30.98 35.89 22.23
CA ARG A 209 -31.96 36.98 22.28
C ARG A 209 -32.77 36.90 23.57
#